data_AF-A0A7I9V0H5-F1
#
_entry.id   AF-A0A7I9V0H5-F1
#
_cell.length_a   1.000
_cell.length_b   1.000
_cell.length_c   1.000
_cell.angle_alpha   90.00
_cell.angle_beta   90.00
_cell.angle_gamma   90.00
#
_symmetry.space_group_name_H-M   'P 1'
#
loop_
_entity.id
_entity.type
_entity.pdbx_description
1 polymer ?
#
loop_
_entity_poly.entity_id
_entity_poly.type
_entity_poly.pdbx_seq_one_letter_code
_entity_poly.pdbx_strand_id
1 'polypeptide(L)'
;MVRADDLEHPIPLNPLAAADDAALATAISDMGEMFYELFDPKRTGIVGPRFVDRISAGLRGLVTLRGRRASLLDVPLIFDHKGMREALMKAQTDPREVLWWRNEVRNQKSSEYGDLVGWVNSKFESFTGSPALRAILGSGYDAYDPVGAMDGGRIILVDLAKGQIGLAASRLLGYLLLNRFWVAAMNRDTDRRFHVIVDEAHAVMAGSLVNMLSEGRKFGLSVTAAHQYLGQLAPEVAEALSGNVGTSVVFRASGPHVAEHVRATGGQLDAATLANLATFHSIVTRNASAVVAPQPFTMVVDAVREACERVDPAALMRATWNGVGHLDVRPLDPDVEYPENVAVKGKPPNQGAFLDEWLAKRKKLESQAAAQGGKPGGQVDRTVEE
;
A
#
# COMPACT_ATOMS: atom_id res chain seq x y z
N MET A 1 10.10 -13.39 -9.71
CA MET A 1 10.24 -12.18 -10.54
C MET A 1 8.84 -11.68 -10.87
N VAL A 2 8.61 -10.37 -10.88
CA VAL A 2 7.34 -9.73 -11.24
C VAL A 2 7.56 -9.00 -12.56
N ARG A 3 6.89 -9.44 -13.63
CA ARG A 3 6.91 -8.77 -14.94
C ARG A 3 5.51 -8.30 -15.27
N ALA A 4 5.36 -7.00 -15.50
CA ALA A 4 4.05 -6.43 -15.73
C ALA A 4 3.55 -6.64 -17.17
N ASP A 5 4.45 -6.89 -18.13
CA ASP A 5 4.12 -7.16 -19.54
C ASP A 5 3.80 -8.63 -19.85
N ASP A 6 4.05 -9.54 -18.91
CA ASP A 6 3.81 -10.97 -19.09
C ASP A 6 2.35 -11.33 -18.82
N LEU A 7 1.56 -11.38 -19.91
CA LEU A 7 0.14 -11.73 -19.86
C LEU A 7 -0.12 -13.24 -19.82
N GLU A 8 0.86 -14.06 -20.18
CA GLU A 8 0.74 -15.53 -20.12
C GLU A 8 0.93 -16.02 -18.68
N HIS A 9 1.81 -15.35 -17.93
CA HIS A 9 2.13 -15.67 -16.54
C HIS A 9 2.05 -14.43 -15.64
N PRO A 10 0.86 -13.80 -15.55
CA PRO A 10 0.69 -12.63 -14.69
C PRO A 10 0.97 -13.02 -13.25
N ILE A 11 1.49 -12.06 -12.47
CA ILE A 11 1.70 -12.22 -11.03
C ILE A 11 0.56 -11.50 -10.31
N PRO A 12 -0.45 -12.22 -9.79
CA PRO A 12 -1.51 -11.64 -9.00
C PRO A 12 -0.99 -10.79 -7.84
N LEU A 13 -1.56 -9.60 -7.70
CA LEU A 13 -1.34 -8.71 -6.57
C LEU A 13 -2.70 -8.26 -6.05
N ASN A 14 -2.93 -8.47 -4.75
CA ASN A 14 -4.10 -7.92 -4.09
C ASN A 14 -3.69 -6.94 -2.98
N PRO A 15 -3.88 -5.63 -3.19
CA PRO A 15 -3.61 -4.63 -2.14
C PRO A 15 -4.46 -4.81 -0.88
N LEU A 16 -5.58 -5.52 -0.97
CA LEU A 16 -6.51 -5.78 0.15
C LEU A 16 -6.23 -7.11 0.85
N ALA A 17 -5.22 -7.87 0.44
CA ALA A 17 -4.82 -9.12 1.09
C ALA A 17 -4.12 -8.81 2.43
N ALA A 18 -4.92 -8.50 3.43
CA ALA A 18 -4.47 -8.17 4.78
C ALA A 18 -4.59 -9.36 5.75
N ALA A 19 -3.75 -9.37 6.79
CA ALA A 19 -3.72 -10.42 7.80
C ALA A 19 -4.93 -10.39 8.76
N ASP A 20 -5.43 -9.19 9.05
CA ASP A 20 -6.56 -8.90 9.96
C ASP A 20 -7.36 -7.67 9.51
N ASP A 21 -8.43 -7.34 10.25
CA ASP A 21 -9.34 -6.25 9.92
C ASP A 21 -8.72 -4.86 10.11
N ALA A 22 -7.75 -4.72 11.02
CA ALA A 22 -7.05 -3.46 11.22
C ALA A 22 -6.11 -3.17 10.04
N ALA A 23 -5.33 -4.16 9.62
CA ALA A 23 -4.49 -4.09 8.43
C ALA A 23 -5.32 -3.87 7.17
N LEU A 24 -6.52 -4.45 7.09
CA LEU A 24 -7.45 -4.20 5.99
C LEU A 24 -7.93 -2.74 5.97
N ALA A 25 -8.30 -2.18 7.13
CA ALA A 25 -8.72 -0.79 7.22
C ALA A 25 -7.60 0.17 6.77
N THR A 26 -6.35 -0.10 7.18
CA THR A 26 -5.17 0.62 6.70
C THR A 26 -5.01 0.48 5.19
N ALA A 27 -5.09 -0.73 4.64
CA ALA A 27 -4.97 -0.96 3.20
C ALA A 27 -6.02 -0.18 2.40
N ILE A 28 -7.27 -0.13 2.86
CA ILE A 28 -8.33 0.65 2.23
C ILE A 28 -8.04 2.16 2.27
N SER A 29 -7.52 2.66 3.41
CA SER A 29 -7.10 4.06 3.53
C SER A 29 -5.96 4.40 2.57
N ASP A 30 -4.96 3.51 2.46
CA ASP A 30 -3.84 3.67 1.54
C ASP A 30 -4.28 3.70 0.08
N MET A 31 -5.33 2.95 -0.29
CA MET A 31 -5.92 3.05 -1.63
C MET A 31 -6.47 4.45 -1.90
N GLY A 32 -7.07 5.11 -0.91
CA GLY A 32 -7.52 6.49 -1.03
C GLY A 32 -6.38 7.46 -1.33
N GLU A 33 -5.29 7.38 -0.56
CA GLU A 33 -4.09 8.21 -0.78
C GLU A 33 -3.40 7.92 -2.12
N MET A 34 -3.41 6.66 -2.56
CA MET A 34 -2.92 6.30 -3.89
C MET A 34 -3.66 7.05 -5.02
N PHE A 35 -4.97 7.20 -4.93
CA PHE A 35 -5.72 7.97 -5.94
C PHE A 35 -5.37 9.47 -5.90
N TYR A 36 -5.10 10.03 -4.72
CA TYR A 36 -4.56 11.39 -4.61
C TYR A 36 -3.22 11.50 -5.34
N GLU A 37 -2.27 10.60 -5.06
CA GLU A 37 -0.95 10.59 -5.70
C GLU A 37 -1.03 10.44 -7.23
N LEU A 38 -1.94 9.60 -7.74
CA LEU A 38 -2.08 9.33 -9.17
C LEU A 38 -2.76 10.47 -9.94
N PHE A 39 -3.83 11.04 -9.39
CA PHE A 39 -4.72 11.91 -10.15
C PHE A 39 -4.81 13.34 -9.64
N ASP A 40 -4.35 13.60 -8.41
CA ASP A 40 -4.38 14.92 -7.80
C ASP A 40 -3.22 15.15 -6.81
N PRO A 41 -1.95 14.95 -7.22
CA PRO A 41 -0.81 15.00 -6.29
C PRO A 41 -0.65 16.36 -5.60
N LYS A 42 -1.16 17.43 -6.24
CA LYS A 42 -1.15 18.80 -5.70
C LYS A 42 -2.40 19.16 -4.89
N ARG A 43 -3.32 18.21 -4.68
CA ARG A 43 -4.62 18.39 -3.99
C ARG A 43 -5.42 19.61 -4.50
N THR A 44 -5.53 19.71 -5.81
CA THR A 44 -6.24 20.76 -6.56
C THR A 44 -7.76 20.60 -6.57
N GLY A 45 -8.27 19.50 -6.01
CA GLY A 45 -9.70 19.21 -5.95
C GLY A 45 -10.19 18.30 -7.06
N ILE A 46 -9.29 17.72 -7.86
CA ILE A 46 -9.63 16.63 -8.77
C ILE A 46 -10.07 15.46 -7.88
N VAL A 47 -9.23 14.98 -6.97
CA VAL A 47 -9.62 13.96 -5.98
C VAL A 47 -10.05 14.65 -4.69
N GLY A 48 -11.11 14.18 -4.05
CA GLY A 48 -11.66 14.82 -2.86
C GLY A 48 -12.26 13.83 -1.86
N PRO A 49 -12.67 14.29 -0.67
CA PRO A 49 -13.18 13.42 0.39
C PRO A 49 -14.34 12.53 -0.06
N ARG A 50 -15.29 13.07 -0.84
CA ARG A 50 -16.42 12.29 -1.37
C ARG A 50 -16.00 11.15 -2.28
N PHE A 51 -14.93 11.31 -3.05
CA PHE A 51 -14.37 10.27 -3.91
C PHE A 51 -13.75 9.16 -3.08
N VAL A 52 -12.90 9.55 -2.12
CA VAL A 52 -12.19 8.60 -1.25
C VAL A 52 -13.17 7.83 -0.38
N ASP A 53 -14.18 8.51 0.18
CA ASP A 53 -15.26 7.88 0.95
C ASP A 53 -16.00 6.83 0.12
N ARG A 54 -16.32 7.15 -1.15
CA ARG A 54 -16.98 6.23 -2.06
C ARG A 54 -16.10 5.04 -2.41
N ILE A 55 -14.84 5.24 -2.78
CA ILE A 55 -13.91 4.13 -3.04
C ILE A 55 -13.78 3.26 -1.79
N SER A 56 -13.63 3.86 -0.63
CA SER A 56 -13.47 3.13 0.63
C SER A 56 -14.71 2.29 0.97
N ALA A 57 -15.91 2.85 0.79
CA ALA A 57 -17.17 2.12 0.97
C ALA A 57 -17.32 1.00 -0.08
N GLY A 58 -16.92 1.24 -1.32
CA GLY A 58 -16.91 0.24 -2.39
C GLY A 58 -15.99 -0.94 -2.05
N LEU A 59 -14.75 -0.65 -1.63
CA LEU A 59 -13.78 -1.66 -1.20
C LEU A 59 -14.27 -2.44 0.01
N ARG A 60 -14.83 -1.78 1.04
CA ARG A 60 -15.43 -2.45 2.20
C ARG A 60 -16.60 -3.35 1.79
N GLY A 61 -17.48 -2.87 0.92
CA GLY A 61 -18.59 -3.66 0.39
C GLY A 61 -18.11 -4.88 -0.40
N LEU A 62 -17.08 -4.72 -1.23
CA LEU A 62 -16.47 -5.84 -1.95
C LEU A 62 -15.84 -6.85 -0.99
N VAL A 63 -15.21 -6.41 0.10
CA VAL A 63 -14.69 -7.32 1.13
C VAL A 63 -15.83 -8.05 1.84
N THR A 64 -16.94 -7.38 2.17
CA THR A 64 -18.12 -8.05 2.73
C THR A 64 -18.62 -9.16 1.81
N LEU A 65 -18.60 -8.95 0.49
CA LEU A 65 -19.09 -9.94 -0.49
C LEU A 65 -18.08 -11.04 -0.84
N ARG A 66 -16.80 -10.71 -0.96
CA ARG A 66 -15.75 -11.60 -1.49
C ARG A 66 -14.67 -11.98 -0.47
N GLY A 67 -14.77 -11.47 0.75
CA GLY A 67 -13.71 -11.57 1.76
C GLY A 67 -12.40 -10.97 1.26
N ARG A 68 -11.29 -11.63 1.60
CA ARG A 68 -9.92 -11.21 1.22
C ARG A 68 -9.60 -11.37 -0.28
N ARG A 69 -10.57 -11.79 -1.09
CA ARG A 69 -10.45 -11.86 -2.55
C ARG A 69 -11.10 -10.66 -3.26
N ALA A 70 -11.52 -9.64 -2.51
CA ALA A 70 -11.93 -8.38 -3.11
C ALA A 70 -10.80 -7.83 -4.00
N SER A 71 -11.16 -7.31 -5.17
CA SER A 71 -10.24 -6.72 -6.14
C SER A 71 -10.47 -5.21 -6.19
N LEU A 72 -9.38 -4.45 -6.27
CA LEU A 72 -9.42 -3.00 -6.48
C LEU A 72 -10.18 -2.65 -7.78
N LEU A 73 -10.06 -3.48 -8.82
CA LEU A 73 -10.68 -3.23 -10.12
C LEU A 73 -12.19 -3.47 -10.12
N ASP A 74 -12.74 -4.10 -9.07
CA ASP A 74 -14.18 -4.40 -8.98
C ASP A 74 -14.98 -3.23 -8.37
N VAL A 75 -14.32 -2.16 -7.93
CA VAL A 75 -14.98 -1.02 -7.27
C VAL A 75 -16.07 -0.39 -8.14
N PRO A 76 -15.90 -0.16 -9.46
CA PRO A 76 -17.01 0.31 -10.29
C PRO A 76 -18.21 -0.66 -10.31
N LEU A 77 -17.94 -1.97 -10.31
CA LEU A 77 -18.98 -3.00 -10.48
C LEU A 77 -19.99 -3.01 -9.34
N ILE A 78 -19.56 -2.78 -8.10
CA ILE A 78 -20.48 -2.75 -6.95
C ILE A 78 -21.42 -1.54 -6.97
N PHE A 79 -21.01 -0.45 -7.63
CA PHE A 79 -21.83 0.76 -7.79
C PHE A 79 -22.78 0.73 -8.98
N ASP A 80 -22.56 -0.16 -9.95
CA ASP A 80 -23.43 -0.31 -11.10
C ASP A 80 -24.38 -1.52 -10.95
N HIS A 81 -23.90 -2.63 -10.40
CA HIS A 81 -24.65 -3.89 -10.35
C HIS A 81 -25.69 -3.96 -9.21
N LYS A 82 -26.97 -3.97 -9.59
CA LYS A 82 -28.10 -4.01 -8.63
C LYS A 82 -28.06 -5.26 -7.74
N GLY A 83 -27.78 -6.42 -8.30
CA GLY A 83 -27.72 -7.68 -7.54
C GLY A 83 -26.63 -7.68 -6.47
N MET A 84 -25.46 -7.08 -6.76
CA MET A 84 -24.37 -6.97 -5.78
C MET A 84 -24.77 -6.06 -4.62
N ARG A 85 -25.42 -4.92 -4.91
CA ARG A 85 -25.94 -4.03 -3.87
C ARG A 85 -26.97 -4.73 -2.98
N GLU A 86 -27.90 -5.48 -3.57
CA GLU A 86 -28.90 -6.22 -2.79
C GLU A 86 -28.27 -7.31 -1.92
N ALA A 87 -27.30 -8.06 -2.46
CA ALA A 87 -26.53 -9.04 -1.70
C ALA A 87 -25.75 -8.37 -0.55
N LEU A 88 -25.11 -7.23 -0.81
CA LEU A 88 -24.37 -6.48 0.20
C LEU A 88 -25.29 -5.99 1.32
N MET A 89 -26.45 -5.44 0.97
CA MET A 89 -27.44 -4.98 1.96
C MET A 89 -27.97 -6.11 2.85
N LYS A 90 -28.00 -7.35 2.36
CA LYS A 90 -28.35 -8.55 3.16
C LYS A 90 -27.19 -9.04 4.02
N ALA A 91 -25.95 -8.97 3.51
CA ALA A 91 -24.76 -9.51 4.16
C ALA A 91 -24.14 -8.54 5.19
N GLN A 92 -24.32 -7.23 5.03
CA GLN A 92 -23.64 -6.23 5.84
C GLN A 92 -24.18 -6.17 7.27
N THR A 93 -23.28 -6.29 8.24
CA THR A 93 -23.63 -6.28 9.67
C THR A 93 -23.34 -4.95 10.36
N ASP A 94 -22.40 -4.15 9.85
CA ASP A 94 -22.06 -2.85 10.43
C ASP A 94 -23.19 -1.83 10.17
N PRO A 95 -23.86 -1.30 11.21
CA PRO A 95 -24.92 -0.31 11.05
C PRO A 95 -24.50 0.97 10.30
N ARG A 96 -23.23 1.39 10.41
CA ARG A 96 -22.71 2.60 9.75
C ARG A 96 -22.64 2.40 8.25
N GLU A 97 -22.12 1.25 7.82
CA GLU A 97 -22.05 0.88 6.41
C GLU A 97 -23.45 0.66 5.82
N VAL A 98 -24.35 -0.01 6.55
CA VAL A 98 -25.76 -0.17 6.13
C VAL A 98 -26.42 1.20 5.91
N LEU A 99 -26.19 2.17 6.81
CA LEU A 99 -26.71 3.52 6.65
C LEU A 99 -26.12 4.23 5.44
N TRP A 100 -24.80 4.10 5.22
CA TRP A 100 -24.12 4.68 4.06
C TRP A 100 -24.72 4.16 2.75
N TRP A 101 -24.85 2.84 2.61
CA TRP A 101 -25.42 2.21 1.40
C TRP A 101 -26.92 2.54 1.21
N ARG A 102 -27.71 2.68 2.27
CA ARG A 102 -29.10 3.17 2.17
C ARG A 102 -29.17 4.60 1.64
N ASN A 103 -28.29 5.48 2.11
CA ASN A 103 -28.21 6.85 1.62
C ASN A 103 -27.76 6.90 0.16
N GLU A 104 -26.81 6.04 -0.22
CA GLU A 104 -26.32 5.91 -1.58
C GLU A 104 -27.47 5.53 -2.54
N VAL A 105 -28.25 4.50 -2.20
CA VAL A 105 -29.43 4.08 -2.99
C VAL A 105 -30.49 5.17 -3.07
N ARG A 106 -30.74 5.90 -1.97
CA ARG A 106 -31.71 7.01 -1.97
C ARG A 106 -31.30 8.13 -2.93
N ASN A 107 -30.00 8.43 -3.00
CA ASN A 107 -29.47 9.54 -3.78
C ASN A 107 -29.25 9.19 -5.26
N GLN A 108 -29.38 7.92 -5.66
CA GLN A 108 -29.08 7.42 -7.01
C GLN A 108 -29.81 8.16 -8.14
N LYS A 109 -31.00 8.71 -7.87
CA LYS A 109 -31.81 9.44 -8.87
C LYS A 109 -31.35 10.88 -9.12
N SER A 110 -30.39 11.38 -8.35
CA SER A 110 -29.83 12.74 -8.52
C SER A 110 -28.91 12.80 -9.73
N SER A 111 -28.94 13.90 -10.50
CA SER A 111 -27.97 14.16 -11.57
C SER A 111 -26.55 14.26 -11.02
N GLU A 112 -26.37 14.91 -9.87
CA GLU A 112 -25.08 15.02 -9.18
C GLU A 112 -24.50 13.66 -8.79
N TYR A 113 -25.38 12.68 -8.51
CA TYR A 113 -24.95 11.32 -8.22
C TYR A 113 -24.34 10.67 -9.47
N GLY A 114 -25.02 10.80 -10.61
CA GLY A 114 -24.55 10.29 -11.90
C GLY A 114 -23.19 10.88 -12.28
N ASP A 115 -23.03 12.20 -12.13
CA ASP A 115 -21.76 12.88 -12.41
C ASP A 115 -20.63 12.36 -11.51
N LEU A 116 -20.89 12.20 -10.21
CA LEU A 116 -19.89 11.69 -9.25
C LEU A 116 -19.51 10.23 -9.55
N VAL A 117 -20.47 9.37 -9.93
CA VAL A 117 -20.19 7.97 -10.30
C VAL A 117 -19.41 7.89 -11.61
N GLY A 118 -19.85 8.59 -12.65
CA GLY A 118 -19.14 8.63 -13.93
C GLY A 118 -17.71 9.13 -13.78
N TRP A 119 -17.51 10.15 -12.94
CA TRP A 119 -16.18 10.65 -12.62
C TRP A 119 -15.33 9.63 -11.84
N VAL A 120 -15.90 8.89 -10.87
CA VAL A 120 -15.20 7.78 -10.20
C VAL A 120 -14.78 6.72 -11.20
N ASN A 121 -15.71 6.24 -12.03
CA ASN A 121 -15.47 5.21 -13.03
C ASN A 121 -14.36 5.61 -14.01
N SER A 122 -14.31 6.87 -14.43
CA SER A 122 -13.25 7.38 -15.32
C SER A 122 -11.82 7.20 -14.78
N LYS A 123 -11.64 7.17 -13.45
CA LYS A 123 -10.32 6.93 -12.84
C LYS A 123 -9.94 5.46 -12.89
N PHE A 124 -10.90 4.56 -12.74
CA PHE A 124 -10.69 3.12 -12.87
C PHE A 124 -10.52 2.67 -14.32
N GLU A 125 -11.12 3.36 -15.30
CA GLU A 125 -10.94 3.06 -16.74
C GLU A 125 -9.48 3.05 -17.18
N SER A 126 -8.66 3.97 -16.62
CA SER A 126 -7.22 4.00 -16.89
C SER A 126 -6.49 2.73 -16.43
N PHE A 127 -7.07 1.98 -15.49
CA PHE A 127 -6.54 0.73 -14.97
C PHE A 127 -7.18 -0.49 -15.63
N THR A 128 -8.52 -0.51 -15.68
CA THR A 128 -9.28 -1.61 -16.27
C THR A 128 -9.08 -1.69 -17.77
N GLY A 129 -8.69 -0.60 -18.45
CA GLY A 129 -8.31 -0.61 -19.87
C GLY A 129 -7.02 -1.38 -20.17
N SER A 130 -6.10 -1.51 -19.21
CA SER A 130 -4.83 -2.21 -19.37
C SER A 130 -4.98 -3.72 -19.15
N PRO A 131 -4.72 -4.59 -20.16
CA PRO A 131 -4.76 -6.04 -19.98
C PRO A 131 -3.84 -6.54 -18.87
N ALA A 132 -2.66 -5.93 -18.73
CA ALA A 132 -1.69 -6.23 -17.69
C ALA A 132 -2.25 -5.97 -16.29
N LEU A 133 -2.83 -4.80 -16.06
CA LEU A 133 -3.42 -4.47 -14.76
C LEU A 133 -4.63 -5.35 -14.45
N ARG A 134 -5.47 -5.67 -15.44
CA ARG A 134 -6.56 -6.63 -15.25
C ARG A 134 -6.05 -7.99 -14.80
N ALA A 135 -5.00 -8.50 -15.44
CA ALA A 135 -4.42 -9.80 -15.11
C ALA A 135 -3.77 -9.82 -13.70
N ILE A 136 -3.10 -8.72 -13.32
CA ILE A 136 -2.40 -8.60 -12.04
C ILE A 136 -3.37 -8.31 -10.88
N LEU A 137 -4.25 -7.33 -11.02
CA LEU A 137 -5.08 -6.80 -9.93
C LEU A 137 -6.51 -7.36 -9.90
N GLY A 138 -7.01 -7.90 -11.02
CA GLY A 138 -8.41 -8.32 -11.15
C GLY A 138 -8.74 -9.68 -10.52
N SER A 139 -7.72 -10.49 -10.21
CA SER A 139 -7.92 -11.85 -9.72
C SER A 139 -8.38 -11.92 -8.25
N GLY A 140 -8.04 -10.89 -7.45
CA GLY A 140 -8.20 -10.90 -5.99
C GLY A 140 -7.23 -11.83 -5.26
N TYR A 141 -6.33 -12.52 -5.98
CA TYR A 141 -5.29 -13.36 -5.40
C TYR A 141 -3.99 -12.58 -5.20
N ASP A 142 -3.13 -13.16 -4.38
CA ASP A 142 -1.80 -12.67 -4.17
C ASP A 142 -0.77 -13.76 -4.44
N ALA A 143 0.22 -13.44 -5.26
CA ALA A 143 1.21 -14.42 -5.68
C ALA A 143 2.30 -14.67 -4.63
N TYR A 144 2.54 -13.71 -3.72
CA TYR A 144 3.58 -13.86 -2.71
C TYR A 144 3.30 -13.08 -1.42
N ASP A 145 3.82 -13.63 -0.33
CA ASP A 145 3.88 -12.96 0.98
C ASP A 145 5.14 -12.08 1.08
N PRO A 146 5.01 -10.74 1.21
CA PRO A 146 6.14 -9.85 1.35
C PRO A 146 6.90 -10.05 2.67
N VAL A 147 6.22 -10.41 3.77
CA VAL A 147 6.86 -10.63 5.08
C VAL A 147 7.80 -11.83 4.99
N GLY A 148 7.29 -12.98 4.58
CA GLY A 148 8.10 -14.19 4.39
C GLY A 148 9.20 -14.02 3.32
N ALA A 149 8.98 -13.20 2.29
CA ALA A 149 10.02 -12.91 1.31
C ALA A 149 11.18 -12.10 1.90
N MET A 150 10.88 -11.09 2.71
CA MET A 150 11.88 -10.27 3.38
C MET A 150 12.62 -11.05 4.46
N ASP A 151 11.91 -11.81 5.30
CA ASP A 151 12.48 -12.64 6.37
C ASP A 151 13.32 -13.80 5.83
N GLY A 152 12.88 -14.40 4.73
CA GLY A 152 13.63 -15.42 4.00
C GLY A 152 14.83 -14.86 3.24
N GLY A 153 14.96 -13.53 3.09
CA GLY A 153 15.99 -12.87 2.30
C GLY A 153 15.94 -13.24 0.82
N ARG A 154 14.73 -13.36 0.28
CA ARG A 154 14.52 -13.61 -1.14
C ARG A 154 14.89 -12.37 -1.95
N ILE A 155 15.31 -12.60 -3.19
CA ILE A 155 15.52 -11.53 -4.17
C ILE A 155 14.24 -11.42 -5.01
N ILE A 156 13.66 -10.23 -5.05
CA ILE A 156 12.48 -9.93 -5.85
C ILE A 156 12.89 -8.93 -6.92
N LEU A 157 12.84 -9.38 -8.16
CA LEU A 157 13.06 -8.54 -9.34
C LEU A 157 11.70 -8.09 -9.87
N VAL A 158 11.55 -6.79 -10.10
CA VAL A 158 10.33 -6.16 -10.61
C VAL A 158 10.67 -5.44 -11.90
N ASP A 159 10.00 -5.82 -12.97
CA ASP A 159 9.97 -5.11 -14.23
C ASP A 159 8.56 -4.55 -14.46
N LEU A 160 8.45 -3.22 -14.43
CA LEU A 160 7.19 -2.52 -14.63
C LEU A 160 6.84 -2.32 -16.11
N ALA A 161 7.74 -2.65 -17.04
CA ALA A 161 7.53 -2.57 -18.49
C ALA A 161 6.79 -1.29 -18.95
N LYS A 162 7.27 -0.13 -18.48
CA LYS A 162 6.63 1.19 -18.63
C LYS A 162 6.27 1.54 -20.08
N GLY A 163 7.06 1.09 -21.06
CA GLY A 163 6.79 1.31 -22.49
C GLY A 163 5.63 0.47 -23.03
N GLN A 164 5.35 -0.68 -22.42
CA GLN A 164 4.37 -1.66 -22.86
C GLN A 164 3.02 -1.47 -22.17
N ILE A 165 3.02 -1.25 -20.84
CA ILE A 165 1.78 -1.11 -20.07
C ILE A 165 1.33 0.35 -19.90
N GLY A 166 2.20 1.30 -20.24
CA GLY A 166 1.95 2.74 -20.13
C GLY A 166 2.29 3.33 -18.76
N LEU A 167 2.44 4.67 -18.73
CA LEU A 167 2.94 5.42 -17.57
C LEU A 167 2.04 5.32 -16.33
N ALA A 168 0.72 5.45 -16.49
CA ALA A 168 -0.21 5.41 -15.37
C ALA A 168 -0.23 4.02 -14.71
N ALA A 169 -0.23 2.96 -15.51
CA ALA A 169 -0.21 1.59 -15.03
C ALA A 169 1.11 1.23 -14.34
N SER A 170 2.25 1.63 -14.90
CA SER A 170 3.55 1.40 -14.27
C SER A 170 3.68 2.14 -12.93
N ARG A 171 3.16 3.39 -12.86
CA ARG A 171 3.14 4.17 -11.61
C ARG A 171 2.29 3.53 -10.53
N LEU A 172 1.08 3.08 -10.89
CA LEU A 172 0.19 2.36 -9.98
C LEU A 172 0.87 1.11 -9.42
N LEU A 173 1.39 0.24 -10.30
CA LEU A 173 2.05 -1.00 -9.85
C LEU A 173 3.28 -0.72 -9.01
N GLY A 174 4.11 0.24 -9.39
CA GLY A 174 5.28 0.65 -8.62
C GLY A 174 4.90 1.09 -7.21
N TYR A 175 3.87 1.92 -7.07
CA TYR A 175 3.37 2.33 -5.75
C TYR A 175 2.80 1.16 -4.95
N LEU A 176 1.96 0.31 -5.55
CA LEU A 176 1.38 -0.83 -4.85
C LEU A 176 2.44 -1.78 -4.32
N LEU A 177 3.47 -2.06 -5.13
CA LEU A 177 4.59 -2.90 -4.74
C LEU A 177 5.42 -2.26 -3.62
N LEU A 178 5.80 -0.98 -3.75
CA LEU A 178 6.52 -0.29 -2.69
C LEU A 178 5.69 -0.24 -1.41
N ASN A 179 4.43 0.17 -1.47
CA ASN A 179 3.57 0.25 -0.28
C ASN A 179 3.45 -1.10 0.42
N ARG A 180 3.34 -2.17 -0.36
CA ARG A 180 3.30 -3.54 0.16
C ARG A 180 4.56 -3.91 0.95
N PHE A 181 5.75 -3.56 0.46
CA PHE A 181 6.99 -3.78 1.21
C PHE A 181 7.14 -2.84 2.40
N TRP A 182 6.61 -1.62 2.32
CA TRP A 182 6.57 -0.68 3.44
C TRP A 182 5.73 -1.23 4.60
N VAL A 183 4.48 -1.60 4.31
CA VAL A 183 3.56 -2.20 5.29
C VAL A 183 4.11 -3.52 5.82
N ALA A 184 4.70 -4.36 4.96
CA ALA A 184 5.35 -5.60 5.40
C ALA A 184 6.50 -5.32 6.37
N ALA A 185 7.34 -4.32 6.10
CA ALA A 185 8.43 -3.95 6.99
C ALA A 185 7.95 -3.59 8.40
N MET A 186 6.84 -2.86 8.51
CA MET A 186 6.24 -2.46 9.78
C MET A 186 5.64 -3.63 10.58
N ASN A 187 5.30 -4.73 9.90
CA ASN A 187 4.65 -5.90 10.50
C ASN A 187 5.61 -7.07 10.78
N ARG A 188 6.91 -6.91 10.53
CA ARG A 188 7.93 -7.94 10.73
C ARG A 188 8.46 -7.93 12.16
N ASP A 189 8.69 -9.12 12.70
CA ASP A 189 9.37 -9.34 13.99
C ASP A 189 10.77 -9.91 13.75
N THR A 190 11.62 -9.15 13.05
CA THR A 190 13.01 -9.54 12.80
C THR A 190 13.91 -8.33 12.52
N ASP A 191 15.18 -8.45 12.91
CA ASP A 191 16.23 -7.47 12.60
C ASP A 191 16.86 -7.68 11.20
N ARG A 192 16.38 -8.67 10.44
CA ARG A 192 16.93 -8.96 9.10
C ARG A 192 16.68 -7.78 8.17
N ARG A 193 17.78 -7.18 7.72
CA ARG A 193 17.76 -6.07 6.78
C ARG A 193 17.26 -6.49 5.41
N PHE A 194 16.45 -5.63 4.81
CA PHE A 194 15.98 -5.77 3.44
C PHE A 194 16.30 -4.51 2.66
N HIS A 195 16.73 -4.67 1.41
CA HIS A 195 17.20 -3.58 0.58
C HIS A 195 16.31 -3.41 -0.64
N VAL A 196 15.78 -2.20 -0.82
CA VAL A 196 14.93 -1.82 -1.94
C VAL A 196 15.74 -0.94 -2.89
N ILE A 197 15.88 -1.37 -4.13
CA ILE A 197 16.57 -0.60 -5.17
C ILE A 197 15.52 -0.10 -6.17
N VAL A 198 15.51 1.21 -6.40
CA VAL A 198 14.64 1.88 -7.36
C VAL A 198 15.51 2.57 -8.40
N ASP A 199 15.63 1.98 -9.59
CA ASP A 199 16.51 2.49 -10.66
C ASP A 199 16.00 3.80 -11.28
N GLU A 200 14.68 3.92 -11.45
CA GLU A 200 14.03 5.15 -11.92
C GLU A 200 13.15 5.77 -10.82
N ALA A 201 13.77 6.43 -9.82
CA ALA A 201 13.01 6.98 -8.70
C ALA A 201 11.93 8.00 -9.10
N HIS A 202 12.15 8.75 -10.19
CA HIS A 202 11.19 9.69 -10.77
C HIS A 202 9.97 9.00 -11.44
N ALA A 203 10.08 7.70 -11.74
CA ALA A 203 9.00 6.93 -12.33
C ALA A 203 8.02 6.39 -11.29
N VAL A 204 8.38 6.43 -10.00
CA VAL A 204 7.54 5.96 -8.90
C VAL A 204 6.92 7.13 -8.14
N MET A 205 5.78 6.89 -7.51
CA MET A 205 5.05 7.92 -6.75
C MET A 205 5.70 8.18 -5.39
N ALA A 206 5.48 9.37 -4.84
CA ALA A 206 6.19 9.85 -3.66
C ALA A 206 5.84 9.04 -2.41
N GLY A 207 4.55 8.88 -2.12
CA GLY A 207 3.99 8.31 -0.88
C GLY A 207 4.90 7.33 -0.12
N SER A 208 4.83 6.04 -0.41
CA SER A 208 5.56 5.01 0.36
C SER A 208 7.08 5.14 0.25
N LEU A 209 7.61 5.70 -0.85
CA LEU A 209 9.06 5.90 -1.01
C LEU A 209 9.60 6.93 0.00
N VAL A 210 8.88 8.03 0.21
CA VAL A 210 9.23 9.06 1.21
C VAL A 210 9.24 8.46 2.61
N ASN A 211 8.24 7.66 2.95
CA ASN A 211 8.17 6.97 4.25
C ASN A 211 9.33 5.99 4.44
N MET A 212 9.66 5.20 3.40
CA MET A 212 10.81 4.29 3.45
C MET A 212 12.13 5.02 3.65
N LEU A 213 12.33 6.15 2.96
CA LEU A 213 13.56 6.95 3.07
C LEU A 213 13.70 7.60 4.45
N SER A 214 12.60 8.04 5.05
CA SER A 214 12.60 8.80 6.30
C SER A 214 12.59 7.90 7.53
N GLU A 215 11.87 6.78 7.49
CA GLU A 215 11.59 5.95 8.65
C GLU A 215 11.97 4.47 8.50
N GLY A 216 12.29 4.02 7.28
CA GLY A 216 12.55 2.61 6.97
C GLY A 216 13.67 1.98 7.79
N ARG A 217 14.65 2.78 8.24
CA ARG A 217 15.74 2.28 9.09
C ARG A 217 15.24 1.60 10.37
N LYS A 218 14.15 2.11 10.98
CA LYS A 218 13.56 1.53 12.20
C LYS A 218 13.03 0.11 11.98
N PHE A 219 12.68 -0.22 10.74
CA PHE A 219 12.09 -1.48 10.32
C PHE A 219 13.05 -2.36 9.50
N GLY A 220 14.36 -2.08 9.59
CA GLY A 220 15.38 -2.83 8.85
C GLY A 220 15.35 -2.61 7.33
N LEU A 221 14.63 -1.62 6.82
CA LEU A 221 14.66 -1.23 5.42
C LEU A 221 15.85 -0.31 5.12
N SER A 222 16.42 -0.52 3.95
CA SER A 222 17.37 0.40 3.32
C SER A 222 16.96 0.60 1.87
N VAL A 223 17.12 1.82 1.36
CA VAL A 223 16.69 2.18 0.01
C VAL A 223 17.86 2.76 -0.76
N THR A 224 18.03 2.32 -2.00
CA THR A 224 18.84 2.99 -3.00
C THR A 224 17.92 3.49 -4.09
N ALA A 225 17.90 4.81 -4.31
CA ALA A 225 17.12 5.46 -5.34
C ALA A 225 18.07 6.08 -6.37
N ALA A 226 17.96 5.66 -7.62
CA ALA A 226 18.70 6.25 -8.73
C ALA A 226 17.81 7.20 -9.54
N HIS A 227 18.42 8.29 -10.00
CA HIS A 227 17.76 9.35 -10.75
C HIS A 227 18.81 10.16 -11.52
N GLN A 228 18.40 10.86 -12.58
CA GLN A 228 19.30 11.62 -13.46
C GLN A 228 19.57 13.04 -12.95
N TYR A 229 18.54 13.71 -12.43
CA TYR A 229 18.66 15.01 -11.76
C TYR A 229 17.58 15.13 -10.67
N LEU A 230 17.73 16.05 -9.71
CA LEU A 230 16.78 16.18 -8.60
C LEU A 230 15.44 16.76 -9.04
N GLY A 231 15.43 17.73 -9.95
CA GLY A 231 14.20 18.41 -10.40
C GLY A 231 13.16 17.57 -11.15
N GLN A 232 13.44 16.30 -11.48
CA GLN A 232 12.44 15.36 -12.02
C GLN A 232 11.71 14.58 -10.92
N LEU A 233 12.22 14.61 -9.69
CA LEU A 233 11.58 13.95 -8.56
C LEU A 233 10.43 14.82 -8.05
N ALA A 234 9.44 14.17 -7.42
CA ALA A 234 8.48 14.90 -6.61
C ALA A 234 9.23 15.68 -5.50
N PRO A 235 8.82 16.92 -5.18
CA PRO A 235 9.49 17.74 -4.17
C PRO A 235 9.75 17.02 -2.85
N GLU A 236 8.79 16.23 -2.39
CA GLU A 236 8.82 15.46 -1.15
C GLU A 236 9.87 14.34 -1.20
N VAL A 237 10.04 13.70 -2.36
CA VAL A 237 11.08 12.68 -2.58
C VAL A 237 12.45 13.35 -2.61
N ALA A 238 12.59 14.48 -3.29
CA ALA A 238 13.84 15.23 -3.33
C ALA A 238 14.27 15.68 -1.92
N GLU A 239 13.33 16.23 -1.14
CA GLU A 239 13.57 16.63 0.25
C GLU A 239 13.95 15.43 1.13
N ALA A 240 13.22 14.32 1.03
CA ALA A 240 13.53 13.10 1.78
C ALA A 240 14.91 12.53 1.42
N LEU A 241 15.31 12.58 0.15
CA LEU A 241 16.66 12.17 -0.28
C LEU A 241 17.73 13.10 0.27
N SER A 242 17.56 14.41 0.14
CA SER A 242 18.56 15.39 0.61
C SER A 242 18.70 15.40 2.14
N GLY A 243 17.63 15.09 2.90
CA GLY A 243 17.64 15.08 4.36
C GLY A 243 18.09 13.76 5.00
N ASN A 244 17.73 12.61 4.41
CA ASN A 244 17.85 11.31 5.09
C ASN A 244 18.90 10.36 4.49
N VAL A 245 19.46 10.68 3.32
CA VAL A 245 20.43 9.78 2.65
C VAL A 245 21.80 9.90 3.29
N GLY A 246 22.25 8.81 3.90
CA GLY A 246 23.58 8.70 4.52
C GLY A 246 24.73 8.45 3.54
N THR A 247 24.45 8.11 2.28
CA THR A 247 25.47 7.84 1.24
C THR A 247 24.97 8.28 -0.12
N SER A 248 25.67 9.23 -0.73
CA SER A 248 25.38 9.71 -2.09
C SER A 248 26.47 9.21 -3.03
N VAL A 249 26.05 8.70 -4.19
CA VAL A 249 26.93 8.32 -5.29
C VAL A 249 26.58 9.22 -6.48
N VAL A 250 27.50 10.10 -6.84
CA VAL A 250 27.28 11.11 -7.88
C VAL A 250 28.18 10.76 -9.06
N PHE A 251 27.56 10.33 -10.16
CA PHE A 251 28.23 10.22 -11.46
C PHE A 251 28.36 11.60 -12.10
N ARG A 252 28.85 11.66 -13.34
CA ARG A 252 28.92 12.91 -14.10
C ARG A 252 27.60 13.69 -14.02
N ALA A 253 27.65 14.86 -13.41
CA ALA A 253 26.49 15.70 -13.15
C ALA A 253 26.76 17.14 -13.63
N SER A 254 25.75 17.75 -14.25
CA SER A 254 25.79 19.13 -14.76
C SER A 254 24.48 19.86 -14.45
N GLY A 255 24.54 21.19 -14.39
CA GLY A 255 23.34 22.02 -14.21
C GLY A 255 23.10 22.50 -12.78
N PRO A 256 21.88 22.98 -12.46
CA PRO A 256 21.61 23.75 -11.24
C PRO A 256 21.81 22.96 -9.93
N HIS A 257 21.67 21.63 -9.97
CA HIS A 257 21.80 20.76 -8.79
C HIS A 257 23.25 20.44 -8.40
N VAL A 258 24.23 20.76 -9.26
CA VAL A 258 25.65 20.59 -8.93
C VAL A 258 26.04 21.39 -7.69
N ALA A 259 25.46 22.59 -7.53
CA ALA A 259 25.73 23.43 -6.36
C ALA A 259 25.28 22.78 -5.05
N GLU A 260 24.22 21.97 -5.06
CA GLU A 260 23.76 21.24 -3.88
C GLU A 260 24.73 20.13 -3.49
N HIS A 261 25.21 19.35 -4.47
CA HIS A 261 26.22 18.33 -4.23
C HIS A 261 27.56 18.92 -3.75
N VAL A 262 27.99 20.03 -4.33
CA VAL A 262 29.19 20.76 -3.88
C VAL A 262 29.04 21.22 -2.42
N ARG A 263 27.91 21.83 -2.07
CA ARG A 263 27.63 22.25 -0.69
C ARG A 263 27.62 21.06 0.28
N ALA A 264 27.05 19.92 -0.13
CA ALA A 264 27.01 18.71 0.68
C ALA A 264 28.41 18.16 1.03
N THR A 265 29.44 18.49 0.24
CA THR A 265 30.84 18.11 0.54
C THR A 265 31.60 19.14 1.39
N GLY A 266 30.94 20.22 1.83
CA GLY A 266 31.61 21.32 2.53
C GLY A 266 32.60 22.08 1.65
N GLY A 267 32.41 22.09 0.32
CA GLY A 267 33.29 22.76 -0.63
C GLY A 267 34.59 22.00 -0.96
N GLN A 268 34.71 20.72 -0.57
CA GLN A 268 35.85 19.88 -0.92
C GLN A 268 35.90 19.53 -2.42
N LEU A 269 34.78 19.68 -3.12
CA LEU A 269 34.67 19.49 -4.57
C LEU A 269 34.18 20.78 -5.22
N ASP A 270 34.62 21.01 -6.45
CA ASP A 270 34.06 22.05 -7.31
C ASP A 270 33.09 21.47 -8.36
N ALA A 271 32.32 22.37 -8.98
CA ALA A 271 31.37 22.00 -10.02
C ALA A 271 32.07 21.41 -11.27
N ALA A 272 33.29 21.86 -11.56
CA ALA A 272 34.06 21.41 -12.71
C ALA A 272 34.45 19.92 -12.57
N THR A 273 34.81 19.47 -11.37
CA THR A 273 35.14 18.08 -11.07
C THR A 273 33.95 17.16 -11.37
N LEU A 274 32.76 17.51 -10.86
CA LEU A 274 31.54 16.72 -11.09
C LEU A 274 31.11 16.70 -12.56
N ALA A 275 31.28 17.80 -13.29
CA ALA A 275 30.93 17.90 -14.71
C ALA A 275 31.87 17.09 -15.62
N ASN A 276 33.13 16.89 -15.20
CA ASN A 276 34.17 16.25 -16.00
C ASN A 276 34.46 14.79 -15.59
N LEU A 277 33.65 14.19 -14.72
CA LEU A 277 33.79 12.77 -14.38
C LEU A 277 33.70 11.90 -15.64
N ALA A 278 34.67 11.01 -15.81
CA ALA A 278 34.65 10.02 -16.88
C ALA A 278 33.50 9.02 -16.68
N THR A 279 33.08 8.35 -17.74
CA THR A 279 32.10 7.26 -17.64
C THR A 279 32.60 6.21 -16.63
N PHE A 280 31.67 5.66 -15.84
CA PHE A 280 31.94 4.73 -14.74
C PHE A 280 32.76 5.30 -13.57
N HIS A 281 33.08 6.59 -13.57
CA HIS A 281 33.66 7.26 -12.42
C HIS A 281 32.56 8.00 -11.65
N SER A 282 32.59 7.87 -10.34
CA SER A 282 31.65 8.54 -9.44
C SER A 282 32.39 9.13 -8.26
N ILE A 283 31.78 10.14 -7.65
CA ILE A 283 32.18 10.63 -6.34
C ILE A 283 31.19 10.09 -5.32
N VAL A 284 31.72 9.45 -4.28
CA VAL A 284 30.95 8.92 -3.17
C VAL A 284 31.15 9.81 -1.95
N THR A 285 30.04 10.26 -1.38
CA THR A 285 30.02 11.05 -0.15
C THR A 285 29.22 10.29 0.90
N ARG A 286 29.82 10.04 2.07
CA ARG A 286 29.16 9.35 3.18
C ARG A 286 28.94 10.30 4.34
N ASN A 287 27.67 10.64 4.59
CA ASN A 287 27.24 11.52 5.68
C ASN A 287 26.99 10.75 6.99
N ALA A 288 26.99 9.41 6.95
CA ALA A 288 26.68 8.53 8.08
C ALA A 288 27.90 8.13 8.95
N SER A 289 28.97 8.93 8.97
CA SER A 289 30.21 8.62 9.72
C SER A 289 30.30 9.41 11.04
N ALA A 290 31.06 8.91 12.01
CA ALA A 290 31.40 9.63 13.25
C ALA A 290 32.31 10.86 13.03
N VAL A 291 32.74 11.09 11.79
CA VAL A 291 33.58 12.22 11.38
C VAL A 291 32.68 13.43 11.05
N VAL A 292 33.03 14.59 11.63
CA VAL A 292 32.25 15.83 11.56
C VAL A 292 32.15 16.43 10.14
N ALA A 293 33.07 16.07 9.25
CA ALA A 293 33.05 16.48 7.84
C ALA A 293 33.09 15.26 6.92
N PRO A 294 32.10 15.06 6.02
CA PRO A 294 32.14 13.97 5.06
C PRO A 294 33.31 14.18 4.09
N GLN A 295 34.18 13.17 3.95
CA GLN A 295 35.26 13.20 2.96
C GLN A 295 34.81 12.47 1.69
N PRO A 296 34.63 13.18 0.57
CA PRO A 296 34.28 12.55 -0.69
C PRO A 296 35.50 11.77 -1.23
N PHE A 297 35.23 10.64 -1.88
CA PHE A 297 36.26 9.86 -2.56
C PHE A 297 35.76 9.36 -3.92
N THR A 298 36.69 9.12 -4.83
CA THR A 298 36.38 8.60 -6.16
C THR A 298 36.14 7.10 -6.09
N MET A 299 35.07 6.63 -6.73
CA MET A 299 34.80 5.22 -6.96
C MET A 299 34.75 4.96 -8.47
N VAL A 300 35.52 3.99 -8.93
CA VAL A 300 35.48 3.47 -10.30
C VAL A 300 34.60 2.23 -10.28
N VAL A 301 33.55 2.24 -11.10
CA VAL A 301 32.68 1.08 -11.28
C VAL A 301 33.31 0.20 -12.35
N ASP A 302 33.78 -0.98 -11.95
CA ASP A 302 34.22 -1.98 -12.90
C ASP A 302 33.06 -2.32 -13.84
N ALA A 303 33.31 -2.33 -15.14
CA ALA A 303 32.31 -2.74 -16.11
C ALA A 303 31.93 -4.19 -15.82
N VAL A 304 30.77 -4.43 -15.19
CA VAL A 304 30.24 -5.77 -15.00
C VAL A 304 29.90 -6.33 -16.38
N ARG A 305 30.84 -7.06 -16.98
CA ARG A 305 30.60 -7.77 -18.25
C ARG A 305 30.59 -9.29 -18.06
N GLU A 306 31.57 -9.88 -17.39
CA GLU A 306 31.71 -11.34 -17.46
C GLU A 306 30.68 -12.17 -16.66
N ALA A 307 30.16 -11.67 -15.54
CA ALA A 307 29.27 -12.46 -14.68
C ALA A 307 27.80 -12.45 -15.18
N CYS A 308 27.32 -11.31 -15.70
CA CYS A 308 25.95 -11.19 -16.21
C CYS A 308 25.77 -11.90 -17.56
N GLU A 309 26.82 -11.97 -18.39
CA GLU A 309 26.80 -12.67 -19.69
C GLU A 309 26.60 -14.19 -19.56
N ARG A 310 26.90 -14.79 -18.40
CA ARG A 310 26.82 -16.23 -18.16
C ARG A 310 25.46 -16.71 -17.65
N VAL A 311 24.55 -15.80 -17.31
CA VAL A 311 23.23 -16.15 -16.77
C VAL A 311 22.22 -16.05 -17.90
N ASP A 312 21.61 -17.17 -18.30
CA ASP A 312 20.43 -17.15 -19.19
C ASP A 312 19.24 -16.56 -18.40
N PRO A 313 18.80 -15.33 -18.73
CA PRO A 313 17.71 -14.69 -18.02
C PRO A 313 16.42 -15.52 -18.15
N ALA A 314 16.18 -16.15 -19.30
CA ALA A 314 15.00 -16.99 -19.51
C ALA A 314 15.05 -18.28 -18.66
N ALA A 315 16.21 -18.89 -18.47
CA ALA A 315 16.36 -20.01 -17.54
C ALA A 315 16.12 -19.61 -16.08
N LEU A 316 16.64 -18.45 -15.65
CA LEU A 316 16.37 -17.92 -14.31
C LEU A 316 14.88 -17.64 -14.12
N MET A 317 14.22 -17.02 -15.10
CA MET A 317 12.78 -16.79 -15.08
C MET A 317 12.00 -18.10 -14.95
N ARG A 318 12.33 -19.10 -15.77
CA ARG A 318 11.72 -20.44 -15.72
C ARG A 318 11.88 -21.15 -14.37
N ALA A 319 13.06 -21.06 -13.75
CA ALA A 319 13.28 -21.65 -12.43
C ALA A 319 12.46 -20.94 -11.33
N THR A 320 12.18 -19.65 -11.48
CA THR A 320 11.37 -18.88 -10.52
C THR A 320 9.86 -19.03 -10.69
N TRP A 321 9.38 -19.64 -11.79
CA TRP A 321 7.95 -19.81 -12.09
C TRP A 321 7.25 -20.93 -11.29
N ASN A 322 8.00 -21.73 -10.54
CA ASN A 322 7.49 -22.86 -9.74
C ASN A 322 6.69 -22.43 -8.49
N GLY A 323 5.65 -21.62 -8.68
CA GLY A 323 4.76 -21.19 -7.60
C GLY A 323 3.34 -20.75 -8.02
N VAL A 324 3.07 -20.51 -9.31
CA VAL A 324 1.79 -19.92 -9.76
C VAL A 324 0.93 -20.87 -10.60
N GLY A 325 1.39 -22.12 -10.82
CA GLY A 325 0.80 -23.07 -11.79
C GLY A 325 -0.65 -23.52 -11.56
N HIS A 326 -1.37 -23.02 -10.54
CA HIS A 326 -2.71 -23.53 -10.18
C HIS A 326 -3.71 -22.46 -9.71
N LEU A 327 -3.47 -21.17 -9.97
CA LEU A 327 -4.47 -20.16 -9.62
C LEU A 327 -5.57 -20.16 -10.69
N ASP A 328 -6.76 -20.70 -10.38
CA ASP A 328 -7.99 -20.52 -11.16
C ASP A 328 -8.41 -19.04 -11.03
N VAL A 329 -7.72 -18.19 -11.82
CA VAL A 329 -7.95 -16.75 -11.91
C VAL A 329 -9.13 -16.54 -12.83
N ARG A 330 -10.34 -16.51 -12.27
CA ARG A 330 -11.52 -16.04 -12.99
C ARG A 330 -11.77 -14.57 -12.64
N PRO A 331 -11.84 -13.67 -13.64
CA PRO A 331 -12.37 -12.32 -13.44
C PRO A 331 -13.74 -12.37 -12.77
N LEU A 332 -14.11 -11.31 -12.05
CA LEU A 332 -15.47 -11.19 -11.53
C LEU A 332 -16.44 -11.17 -12.72
N ASP A 333 -17.30 -12.18 -12.81
CA ASP A 333 -18.39 -12.24 -13.78
C ASP A 333 -19.64 -11.65 -13.12
N PRO A 334 -20.10 -10.46 -13.54
CA PRO A 334 -21.28 -9.82 -12.96
C PRO A 334 -22.57 -10.59 -13.24
N ASP A 335 -22.57 -11.44 -14.28
CA ASP A 335 -23.73 -12.21 -14.73
C ASP A 335 -23.83 -13.58 -14.04
N VAL A 336 -22.87 -13.94 -13.19
CA VAL A 336 -23.00 -15.08 -12.29
C VAL A 336 -23.98 -14.69 -11.17
N GLU A 337 -25.07 -15.44 -11.04
CA GLU A 337 -25.92 -15.42 -9.85
C GLU A 337 -25.04 -15.66 -8.63
N TYR A 338 -24.76 -14.60 -7.87
CA TYR A 338 -24.08 -14.69 -6.60
C TYR A 338 -24.90 -15.65 -5.73
N PRO A 339 -24.35 -16.82 -5.35
CA PRO A 339 -25.15 -17.82 -4.68
C PRO A 339 -25.72 -17.20 -3.41
N GLU A 340 -27.05 -17.26 -3.27
CA GLU A 340 -27.78 -16.72 -2.11
C GLU A 340 -27.31 -17.34 -0.77
N ASN A 341 -26.47 -18.36 -0.83
CA ASN A 341 -25.96 -19.12 0.29
C ASN A 341 -24.45 -19.34 0.19
N VAL A 342 -23.64 -18.30 0.42
CA VAL A 342 -22.32 -18.55 1.04
C VAL A 342 -22.60 -18.79 2.52
N ALA A 343 -22.94 -20.04 2.85
CA ALA A 343 -23.02 -20.47 4.23
C ALA A 343 -21.65 -20.23 4.87
N VAL A 344 -21.55 -19.18 5.69
CA VAL A 344 -20.47 -19.04 6.67
C VAL A 344 -20.53 -20.32 7.50
N LYS A 345 -19.59 -21.25 7.29
CA LYS A 345 -19.43 -22.41 8.18
C LYS A 345 -18.93 -21.91 9.52
N GLY A 346 -19.89 -21.47 10.31
CA GLY A 346 -19.78 -21.10 11.71
C GLY A 346 -21.21 -21.15 12.20
N LYS A 347 -21.49 -22.04 13.15
CA LYS A 347 -22.81 -22.08 13.81
C LYS A 347 -23.08 -20.65 14.29
N PRO A 348 -24.14 -19.96 13.85
CA PRO A 348 -24.43 -18.63 14.39
C PRO A 348 -24.51 -18.79 15.91
N PRO A 349 -23.84 -17.93 16.70
CA PRO A 349 -24.03 -17.95 18.14
C PRO A 349 -25.53 -17.81 18.38
N ASN A 350 -26.07 -18.61 19.30
CA ASN A 350 -27.49 -18.70 19.56
C ASN A 350 -27.99 -17.32 20.05
N GLN A 351 -28.36 -16.44 19.12
CA GLN A 351 -28.64 -15.01 19.37
C GLN A 351 -29.87 -14.81 20.26
N GLY A 352 -30.74 -15.82 20.38
CA GLY A 352 -31.85 -15.82 21.33
C GLY A 352 -31.44 -16.14 22.77
N ALA A 353 -30.44 -17.02 22.97
CA ALA A 353 -30.07 -17.45 24.32
C ALA A 353 -29.16 -16.44 25.02
N PHE A 354 -28.23 -15.80 24.30
CA PHE A 354 -27.26 -14.89 24.93
C PHE A 354 -27.89 -13.60 25.45
N LEU A 355 -28.84 -13.00 24.72
CA LEU A 355 -29.48 -11.75 25.16
C LEU A 355 -30.38 -11.99 26.37
N ASP A 356 -31.14 -13.09 26.39
CA ASP A 356 -31.99 -13.46 27.52
C ASP A 356 -31.16 -13.90 28.74
N GLU A 357 -30.07 -14.64 28.53
CA GLU A 357 -29.14 -15.04 29.59
C GLU A 357 -28.37 -13.84 30.16
N TRP A 358 -28.02 -12.87 29.31
CA TRP A 358 -27.38 -11.61 29.70
C TRP A 358 -28.35 -10.68 30.47
N LEU A 359 -29.59 -10.53 30.00
CA LEU A 359 -30.64 -9.77 30.69
C LEU A 359 -31.01 -10.42 32.04
N ALA A 360 -31.09 -11.75 32.11
CA ALA A 360 -31.33 -12.48 33.35
C ALA A 360 -30.18 -12.29 34.35
N LYS A 361 -28.92 -12.34 33.87
CA LYS A 361 -27.72 -12.12 34.71
C LYS A 361 -27.67 -10.69 35.25
N ARG A 362 -28.09 -9.70 34.44
CA ARG A 362 -28.17 -8.30 34.84
C ARG A 362 -29.29 -8.03 35.85
N LYS A 363 -30.48 -8.61 35.66
CA LYS A 363 -31.56 -8.57 36.66
C LYS A 363 -31.14 -9.19 38.00
N LYS A 364 -30.35 -10.28 37.96
CA LYS A 364 -29.81 -10.93 39.15
C LYS A 364 -28.83 -10.02 39.89
N LEU A 365 -27.91 -9.38 39.16
CA LEU A 365 -26.95 -8.41 39.72
C LEU A 365 -27.64 -7.17 40.30
N GLU A 366 -28.66 -6.64 39.63
CA GLU A 366 -29.45 -5.49 40.11
C GLU A 366 -30.28 -5.87 41.36
N SER A 367 -30.85 -7.08 41.41
CA SER A 367 -31.56 -7.57 42.60
C SER A 367 -30.63 -7.85 43.79
N GLN A 368 -29.38 -8.27 43.54
CA GLN A 368 -28.36 -8.45 44.58
C GLN A 368 -27.85 -7.10 45.11
N ALA A 369 -27.68 -6.11 44.24
CA ALA A 369 -27.33 -4.75 44.64
C ALA A 369 -28.46 -4.07 45.44
N ALA A 370 -29.72 -4.31 45.08
CA ALA A 370 -30.87 -3.80 45.83
C ALA A 370 -31.05 -4.49 47.20
N ALA A 371 -30.67 -5.77 47.33
CA ALA A 371 -30.69 -6.51 48.59
C ALA A 371 -29.57 -6.10 49.56
N GLN A 372 -28.47 -5.52 49.06
CA GLN A 372 -27.35 -5.01 49.87
C GLN A 372 -27.44 -3.49 50.14
N GLY A 373 -28.46 -2.81 49.63
CA GLY A 373 -28.61 -1.35 49.69
C GLY A 373 -29.83 -0.87 50.49
N GLY A 374 -29.88 -1.15 51.79
CA GLY A 374 -30.78 -0.49 52.75
C GLY A 374 -30.45 -0.96 54.17
N LYS A 375 -30.26 -0.13 55.20
CA LYS A 375 -30.65 1.27 55.46
C LYS A 375 -29.82 1.79 56.70
N PRO A 376 -30.04 2.99 57.28
CA PRO A 376 -28.98 3.97 57.56
C PRO A 376 -28.77 4.33 59.06
N GLY A 377 -27.77 5.17 59.34
CA GLY A 377 -27.76 6.14 60.45
C GLY A 377 -26.98 5.75 61.72
N GLY A 378 -26.14 6.67 62.21
CA GLY A 378 -25.53 6.54 63.54
C GLY A 378 -24.31 7.45 63.75
N GLN A 379 -24.56 8.61 64.34
CA GLN A 379 -23.64 9.67 64.80
C GLN A 379 -22.74 9.20 65.97
N VAL A 380 -21.64 9.92 66.24
CA VAL A 380 -21.11 10.37 67.57
C VAL A 380 -19.57 10.24 67.76
N ASP A 381 -18.96 11.43 67.90
CA ASP A 381 -17.85 11.93 68.75
C ASP A 381 -16.43 11.31 68.87
N ARG A 382 -15.47 12.24 68.69
CA ARG A 382 -14.36 12.68 69.59
C ARG A 382 -13.15 11.78 69.97
N THR A 383 -12.00 12.42 69.75
CA THR A 383 -10.82 12.61 70.64
C THR A 383 -9.74 11.53 70.84
N VAL A 384 -8.51 11.94 70.47
CA VAL A 384 -7.28 12.06 71.30
C VAL A 384 -6.28 10.87 71.33
N GLU A 385 -5.01 11.25 71.07
CA GLU A 385 -3.69 10.65 71.44
C GLU A 385 -3.35 9.25 70.90
N GLU A 386 -2.14 8.94 70.41
CA GLU A 386 -0.77 9.51 70.52
C GLU A 386 -0.07 9.56 69.14
#